data_AF-A0A943ILP6-F1
#
_entry.id   AF-A0A943ILP6-F1
#
_cell.length_a   1.000
_cell.length_b   1.000
_cell.length_c   1.000
_cell.angle_alpha   90.00
_cell.angle_beta   90.00
_cell.angle_gamma   90.00
#
_symmetry.space_group_name_H-M   'P 1'
#
loop_
_entity.id
_entity.type
_entity.pdbx_description
1 polymer ?
#
loop_
_entity_poly.entity_id
_entity_poly.type
_entity_poly.pdbx_seq_one_letter_code
_entity_poly.pdbx_strand_id
1 'polypeptide(L)'
;MKRYCRTCGKVEEDDLRVLCSACGGMLIPGKEFVFRGCKGEIPLTYVEVKETESRIELTETELQIAQTVTWFDAVKRPSVSINIPYAEIQGIERYYRWDWWDLAIAAGLTAVTQVSHWAWFLLILLFLYLGVGRDISIYYKNGSVWRIPVGVDLFGKGNSAFAEQFMQEVRGRVPKGVA
;
A
#
# COMPACT_ATOMS: atom_id res chain seq x y z
N MET A 1 19.66 7.81 -18.35
CA MET A 1 18.77 7.15 -17.37
C MET A 1 17.61 8.09 -17.06
N LYS A 2 16.40 7.56 -16.85
CA LYS A 2 15.25 8.39 -16.47
C LYS A 2 15.30 8.68 -14.97
N ARG A 3 15.31 9.97 -14.59
CA ARG A 3 15.23 10.40 -13.19
C ARG A 3 13.84 10.95 -12.88
N TYR A 4 13.35 10.68 -11.68
CA TYR A 4 12.03 11.06 -11.23
C TYR A 4 12.12 12.06 -10.09
N CYS A 5 11.29 13.10 -10.15
CA CYS A 5 11.20 14.06 -9.06
C CYS A 5 10.37 13.48 -7.91
N ARG A 6 10.95 13.43 -6.71
CA ARG A 6 10.26 12.96 -5.50
C ARG A 6 9.01 13.76 -5.15
N THR A 7 9.01 15.06 -5.47
CA THR A 7 7.97 15.99 -5.03
C THR A 7 6.79 16.08 -5.99
N CYS A 8 7.03 16.02 -7.31
CA CYS A 8 5.99 16.20 -8.32
C CYS A 8 5.83 15.03 -9.28
N GLY A 9 6.67 13.99 -9.19
CA GLY A 9 6.61 12.81 -10.06
C GLY A 9 7.02 13.06 -11.51
N LYS A 10 7.49 14.27 -11.85
CA LYS A 10 7.96 14.61 -13.21
C LYS A 10 9.17 13.76 -13.58
N VAL A 11 9.16 13.26 -14.81
CA VAL A 11 10.25 12.47 -15.40
C VAL A 11 11.19 13.41 -16.15
N GLU A 12 12.48 13.30 -15.88
CA GLU A 12 13.53 13.96 -16.66
C GLU A 12 14.47 12.91 -17.25
N GLU A 13 14.80 13.09 -18.53
CA GLU A 13 15.72 12.22 -19.27
C GLU A 13 17.18 12.74 -19.20
N ASP A 14 17.39 13.89 -18.57
CA ASP A 14 18.70 14.53 -18.43
C ASP A 14 19.46 13.98 -17.20
N ASP A 15 20.47 13.14 -17.46
CA ASP A 15 21.28 12.47 -16.45
C ASP A 15 22.14 13.40 -15.60
N LEU A 16 22.38 14.64 -16.03
CA LEU A 16 23.21 15.59 -15.29
C LEU A 16 22.41 16.39 -14.27
N ARG A 17 21.08 16.44 -14.37
CA ARG A 17 20.24 17.22 -13.46
C ARG A 17 19.97 16.45 -12.17
N VAL A 18 20.21 17.12 -11.05
CA VAL A 18 19.94 16.63 -9.69
C VAL A 18 18.62 17.22 -9.14
N LEU A 19 18.13 18.31 -9.73
CA LEU A 19 16.94 19.03 -9.30
C LEU A 19 15.92 19.11 -10.44
N CYS A 20 14.66 18.91 -10.12
CA CYS A 20 13.55 18.94 -11.05
C CYS A 20 13.34 20.35 -11.60
N SER A 21 13.25 20.48 -12.92
CA SER A 21 12.99 21.74 -13.63
C SER A 21 11.65 22.39 -13.30
N ALA A 22 10.68 21.62 -12.78
CA ALA A 22 9.34 22.14 -12.49
C ALA A 22 9.17 22.65 -11.06
N CYS A 23 9.76 21.96 -10.07
CA CYS A 23 9.51 22.27 -8.66
C CYS A 23 10.78 22.35 -7.80
N GLY A 24 11.97 22.19 -8.39
CA GLY A 24 13.25 22.21 -7.66
C GLY A 24 13.47 21.03 -6.71
N GLY A 25 12.59 20.02 -6.72
CA GLY A 25 12.73 18.82 -5.88
C GLY A 25 13.83 17.89 -6.38
N MET A 26 14.42 17.09 -5.48
CA MET A 26 15.49 16.16 -5.81
C MET A 26 15.04 15.10 -6.83
N LEU A 27 15.88 14.87 -7.84
CA LEU A 27 15.71 13.85 -8.89
C LEU A 27 16.40 12.56 -8.46
N ILE A 28 15.66 11.46 -8.43
CA ILE A 28 16.14 10.14 -8.02
C ILE A 28 16.19 9.24 -9.26
N PRO A 29 17.20 8.38 -9.43
CA PRO A 29 17.14 7.31 -10.43
C PRO A 29 16.01 6.34 -10.09
N GLY A 30 15.08 6.12 -11.03
CA GLY A 30 13.89 5.29 -10.76
C GLY A 30 12.77 6.02 -10.01
N LYS A 31 11.57 5.43 -10.04
CA LYS A 31 10.35 6.05 -9.47
C LYS A 31 10.08 5.47 -8.09
N GLU A 32 10.07 6.31 -7.06
CA GLU A 32 9.80 5.90 -5.66
C GLU A 32 8.28 6.00 -5.37
N PHE A 33 7.72 4.96 -4.75
CA PHE A 33 6.37 4.92 -4.20
C PHE A 33 6.46 4.53 -2.73
N VAL A 34 5.76 5.27 -1.86
CA VAL A 34 5.68 4.96 -0.42
C VAL A 34 4.23 4.70 -0.07
N PHE A 35 3.96 3.50 0.45
CA PHE A 35 2.66 3.12 0.97
C PHE A 35 2.76 2.90 2.46
N ARG A 36 1.81 3.43 3.23
CA ARG A 36 1.66 3.12 4.65
C ARG A 36 0.34 2.42 4.84
N GLY A 37 0.37 1.25 5.45
CA GLY A 37 -0.83 0.51 5.84
C GLY A 37 -0.86 0.32 7.35
N CYS A 38 -1.87 0.89 8.00
CA CYS A 38 -2.09 0.73 9.43
C CYS A 38 -3.12 -0.37 9.68
N LYS A 39 -2.92 -1.17 10.72
CA LYS A 39 -3.83 -2.20 11.22
C LYS A 39 -4.23 -1.87 12.64
N GLY A 40 -5.53 -1.93 12.91
CA GLY A 40 -6.08 -1.71 14.24
C GLY A 40 -6.20 -0.24 14.64
N GLU A 41 -6.55 0.65 13.70
CA GLU A 41 -7.06 1.97 14.08
C GLU A 41 -8.38 1.78 14.83
N ILE A 42 -8.30 1.69 16.15
CA ILE A 42 -9.48 1.78 17.01
C ILE A 42 -9.95 3.25 16.88
N PRO A 43 -11.18 3.54 16.40
CA PRO A 43 -11.63 4.90 16.08
C PRO A 43 -11.66 5.90 17.24
N LEU A 44 -11.18 5.52 18.42
CA LEU A 44 -11.27 6.28 19.67
C LEU A 44 -9.94 6.46 20.41
N THR A 45 -8.86 5.76 20.03
CA THR A 45 -7.62 5.77 20.85
C THR A 45 -6.37 6.30 20.15
N TYR A 46 -6.38 6.57 18.83
CA TYR A 46 -5.19 7.01 18.08
C TYR A 46 -3.95 6.09 18.27
N VAL A 47 -4.15 4.85 18.73
CA VAL A 47 -3.07 3.89 18.93
C VAL A 47 -2.99 3.00 17.70
N GLU A 48 -1.94 3.19 16.91
CA GLU A 48 -1.62 2.32 15.79
C GLU A 48 -1.01 1.01 16.32
N VAL A 49 -1.80 -0.06 16.33
CA VAL A 49 -1.34 -1.37 16.83
C VAL A 49 -0.21 -1.91 15.95
N LYS A 50 -0.32 -1.71 14.63
CA LYS A 50 0.69 -2.13 13.67
C LYS A 50 0.67 -1.24 12.44
N GLU A 51 1.79 -0.60 12.15
CA GLU A 51 2.04 0.14 10.91
C GLU A 51 2.95 -0.70 10.01
N THR A 52 2.67 -0.72 8.71
CA THR A 52 3.56 -1.27 7.68
C THR A 52 3.86 -0.21 6.65
N GLU A 53 5.08 0.31 6.67
CA GLU A 53 5.59 1.23 5.65
C GLU A 53 6.29 0.42 4.55
N SER A 54 5.78 0.51 3.33
CA SER A 54 6.33 -0.13 2.14
C SER A 54 6.91 0.95 1.22
N ARG A 55 8.24 0.98 1.11
CA ARG A 55 8.95 1.81 0.14
C ARG A 55 9.25 0.97 -1.08
N ILE A 56 8.96 1.50 -2.25
CA ILE A 56 9.08 0.78 -3.51
C ILE A 56 9.82 1.66 -4.50
N GLU A 57 10.90 1.14 -5.05
CA GLU A 57 11.68 1.80 -6.09
C GLU A 57 11.54 1.00 -7.38
N LEU A 58 11.04 1.65 -8.43
CA LEU A 58 10.94 1.07 -9.76
C LEU A 58 12.20 1.42 -10.55
N THR A 59 13.13 0.48 -10.64
CA THR A 59 14.31 0.58 -11.52
C THR A 59 13.93 0.16 -12.95
N GLU A 60 14.89 0.17 -13.87
CA GLU A 60 14.67 -0.20 -15.27
C GLU A 60 14.36 -1.69 -15.44
N THR A 61 14.95 -2.56 -14.62
CA THR A 61 14.88 -4.02 -14.77
C THR A 61 14.14 -4.73 -13.64
N GLU A 62 14.05 -4.11 -12.47
CA GLU A 62 13.49 -4.71 -11.26
C GLU A 62 12.66 -3.73 -10.42
N LEU A 63 11.85 -4.30 -9.55
CA LEU A 63 11.08 -3.63 -8.52
C LEU A 63 11.73 -3.92 -7.18
N GLN A 64 12.28 -2.91 -6.52
CA GLN A 64 12.84 -3.06 -5.18
C GLN A 64 11.78 -2.63 -4.16
N ILE A 65 11.43 -3.52 -3.24
CA ILE A 65 10.45 -3.25 -2.17
C ILE A 65 11.16 -3.40 -0.83
N ALA A 66 11.15 -2.35 -0.01
CA ALA A 66 11.55 -2.39 1.39
C ALA A 66 10.32 -2.19 2.29
N GLN A 67 9.98 -3.19 3.10
CA GLN A 67 8.88 -3.12 4.05
C GLN A 67 9.40 -3.06 5.48
N THR A 68 8.97 -2.04 6.21
CA THR A 68 9.24 -1.89 7.65
C THR A 68 7.93 -2.04 8.41
N VAL A 69 7.94 -2.92 9.41
CA VAL A 69 6.78 -3.13 10.28
C VAL A 69 7.07 -2.54 11.64
N THR A 70 6.23 -1.60 12.07
CA THR A 70 6.26 -1.00 13.40
C THR A 70 5.06 -1.50 14.19
N TRP A 71 5.26 -1.87 15.45
CA TRP A 71 4.18 -2.21 16.38
C TRP A 71 4.14 -1.20 17.51
N PHE A 72 2.94 -0.68 17.81
CA PHE A 72 2.68 0.27 18.89
C PHE A 72 3.63 1.49 18.91
N ASP A 73 4.11 1.93 17.74
CA ASP A 73 5.18 2.95 17.56
C ASP A 73 6.51 2.72 18.30
N ALA A 74 6.60 1.70 19.14
CA ALA A 74 7.73 1.43 20.03
C ALA A 74 8.62 0.30 19.51
N VAL A 75 8.06 -0.65 18.74
CA VAL A 75 8.79 -1.84 18.29
C VAL A 75 8.91 -1.85 16.78
N LYS A 76 10.04 -1.37 16.28
CA LYS A 76 10.41 -1.45 14.85
C LYS A 76 11.11 -2.77 14.56
N ARG A 77 10.52 -3.58 13.69
CA ARG A 77 11.20 -4.77 13.14
C ARG A 77 12.22 -4.34 12.09
N PRO A 78 13.30 -5.12 11.88
CA PRO A 78 14.20 -4.88 10.77
C PRO A 78 13.43 -4.86 9.45
N SER A 79 13.77 -3.92 8.58
CA SER A 79 13.17 -3.80 7.26
C SER A 79 13.47 -5.05 6.43
N VAL A 80 12.44 -5.62 5.81
CA VAL A 80 12.60 -6.70 4.84
C VAL A 80 12.67 -6.07 3.46
N SER A 81 13.79 -6.23 2.77
CA SER A 81 13.96 -5.79 1.38
C SER A 81 13.92 -6.98 0.43
N ILE A 82 13.14 -6.85 -0.65
CA ILE A 82 13.07 -7.82 -1.73
C ILE A 82 13.24 -7.12 -3.07
N ASN A 83 13.89 -7.80 -4.01
CA ASN A 83 14.02 -7.34 -5.39
C ASN A 83 13.24 -8.31 -6.28
N ILE A 84 12.32 -7.79 -7.09
CA ILE A 84 11.45 -8.56 -7.98
C ILE A 84 11.76 -8.16 -9.42
N PRO A 85 12.37 -9.02 -10.24
CA PRO A 85 12.53 -8.75 -11.66
C PRO A 85 11.17 -8.66 -12.37
N TYR A 86 10.97 -7.68 -13.27
CA TYR A 86 9.68 -7.56 -13.98
C TYR A 86 9.32 -8.79 -14.80
N ALA A 87 10.34 -9.54 -15.26
CA ALA A 87 10.16 -10.79 -16.00
C ALA A 87 9.48 -11.90 -15.19
N GLU A 88 9.53 -11.84 -13.86
CA GLU A 88 8.91 -12.83 -12.96
C GLU A 88 7.48 -12.46 -12.58
N ILE A 89 7.06 -11.21 -12.83
CA ILE A 89 5.73 -10.73 -12.52
C ILE A 89 4.75 -11.26 -13.58
N GLN A 90 3.70 -11.95 -13.12
CA GLN A 90 2.58 -12.38 -13.95
C GLN A 90 1.51 -11.29 -14.03
N GLY A 91 1.23 -10.62 -12.91
CA GLY A 91 0.19 -9.61 -12.84
C GLY A 91 0.23 -8.83 -11.54
N ILE A 92 -0.49 -7.70 -11.53
CA ILE A 92 -0.66 -6.86 -10.35
C ILE A 92 -2.11 -6.42 -10.25
N GLU A 93 -2.72 -6.63 -9.09
CA GLU A 93 -4.14 -6.35 -8.86
C GLU A 93 -4.37 -5.78 -7.47
N ARG A 94 -5.52 -5.12 -7.30
CA ARG A 94 -6.02 -4.78 -5.98
C ARG A 94 -6.69 -5.98 -5.36
N TYR A 95 -6.28 -6.27 -4.13
CA TYR A 95 -6.88 -7.28 -3.30
C TYR A 95 -7.55 -6.62 -2.10
N TYR A 96 -8.84 -6.89 -1.94
CA TYR A 96 -9.58 -6.46 -0.77
C TYR A 96 -9.41 -7.51 0.33
N ARG A 97 -8.80 -7.09 1.43
CA ARG A 97 -8.59 -7.93 2.59
C ARG A 97 -9.62 -7.57 3.65
N TRP A 98 -10.42 -8.54 4.04
CA TRP A 98 -11.27 -8.41 5.22
C TRP A 98 -10.42 -8.61 6.47
N ASP A 99 -10.41 -7.63 7.37
CA ASP A 99 -9.82 -7.83 8.70
C ASP A 99 -10.87 -8.45 9.62
N TRP A 100 -10.72 -9.74 9.90
CA TRP A 100 -11.64 -10.49 10.77
C TRP A 100 -11.66 -9.94 12.20
N TRP A 101 -10.64 -9.17 12.59
CA TRP A 101 -10.61 -8.45 13.86
C TRP A 101 -11.72 -7.41 13.99
N ASP A 102 -12.08 -6.71 12.91
CA ASP A 102 -13.16 -5.73 12.94
C ASP A 102 -14.53 -6.41 13.12
N LEU A 103 -14.69 -7.58 12.50
CA LEU A 103 -15.86 -8.43 12.72
C LEU A 103 -15.92 -8.94 14.18
N ALA A 104 -14.79 -9.35 14.74
CA ALA A 104 -14.70 -9.82 16.12
C ALA A 104 -14.99 -8.71 17.15
N ILE A 105 -14.51 -7.48 16.91
CA ILE A 105 -14.80 -6.32 17.75
C ILE A 105 -16.28 -5.94 17.66
N ALA A 106 -16.85 -5.91 16.46
CA ALA A 106 -18.28 -5.64 16.28
C ALA A 106 -19.16 -6.71 16.97
N ALA A 107 -18.76 -7.99 16.90
CA ALA A 107 -19.40 -9.11 17.61
C ALA A 107 -19.25 -9.03 19.14
N GLY A 108 -18.11 -8.52 19.63
CA GLY A 108 -17.89 -8.30 21.06
C GLY A 108 -18.77 -7.17 21.61
N LEU A 109 -18.84 -6.03 20.90
CA LEU A 109 -19.62 -4.88 21.34
C LEU A 109 -21.14 -5.14 21.28
N THR A 110 -21.62 -5.93 20.30
CA THR A 110 -23.01 -6.42 20.23
C THR A 110 -23.37 -7.24 21.46
N ALA A 111 -22.48 -8.14 21.91
CA ALA A 111 -22.75 -9.02 23.04
C ALA A 111 -22.82 -8.29 24.38
N VAL A 112 -22.03 -7.22 24.55
CA VAL A 112 -21.91 -6.49 25.83
C VAL A 112 -23.01 -5.44 26.01
N THR A 113 -23.58 -4.91 24.93
CA THR A 113 -24.53 -3.81 25.02
C THR A 113 -25.94 -4.25 24.60
N GLN A 114 -26.91 -4.08 25.50
CA GLN A 114 -28.34 -4.38 25.23
C GLN A 114 -29.00 -3.32 24.32
N VAL A 115 -28.26 -2.79 23.35
CA VAL A 115 -28.75 -1.76 22.43
C VAL A 115 -29.64 -2.40 21.37
N SER A 116 -30.65 -1.66 20.92
CA SER A 116 -31.60 -2.06 19.88
C SER A 116 -30.94 -2.74 18.66
N HIS A 117 -31.52 -3.86 18.21
CA HIS A 117 -31.00 -4.71 17.13
C HIS A 117 -30.65 -3.97 15.83
N TRP A 118 -31.37 -2.89 15.48
CA TRP A 118 -31.13 -2.15 14.24
C TRP A 118 -29.88 -1.27 14.28
N ALA A 119 -29.55 -0.69 15.43
CA ALA A 119 -28.34 0.11 15.60
C ALA A 119 -27.09 -0.77 15.47
N TRP A 120 -27.18 -2.01 15.97
CA TRP A 120 -26.14 -3.02 15.80
C TRP A 120 -25.93 -3.46 14.36
N PHE A 121 -26.99 -3.64 13.60
CA PHE A 121 -26.87 -3.94 12.16
C PHE A 121 -26.13 -2.82 11.41
N LEU A 122 -26.46 -1.55 11.68
CA LEU A 122 -25.77 -0.41 11.07
C LEU A 122 -24.32 -0.32 11.51
N LEU A 123 -24.03 -0.59 12.80
CA LEU A 123 -22.68 -0.59 13.33
C LEU A 123 -21.83 -1.71 12.70
N ILE A 124 -22.38 -2.93 12.58
CA ILE A 124 -21.72 -4.05 11.92
C ILE A 124 -21.46 -3.71 10.45
N LEU A 125 -22.44 -3.18 9.73
CA LEU A 125 -22.24 -2.77 8.33
C LEU A 125 -21.17 -1.68 8.19
N LEU A 126 -21.13 -0.73 9.12
CA LEU A 126 -20.09 0.29 9.18
C LEU A 126 -18.71 -0.32 9.47
N PHE A 127 -18.59 -1.24 10.44
CA PHE A 127 -17.34 -1.94 10.74
C PHE A 127 -16.90 -2.85 9.60
N LEU A 128 -17.83 -3.53 8.92
CA LEU A 128 -17.54 -4.31 7.72
C LEU A 128 -17.06 -3.42 6.58
N TYR A 129 -17.62 -2.22 6.43
CA TYR A 129 -17.19 -1.24 5.44
C TYR A 129 -15.81 -0.64 5.76
N LEU A 130 -15.56 -0.30 7.02
CA LEU A 130 -14.29 0.26 7.50
C LEU A 130 -13.17 -0.80 7.57
N GLY A 131 -13.51 -2.05 7.85
CA GLY A 131 -12.57 -3.18 7.97
C GLY A 131 -12.15 -3.81 6.64
N VAL A 132 -12.57 -3.23 5.51
CA VAL A 132 -12.01 -3.59 4.20
C VAL A 132 -10.64 -2.94 4.05
N GLY A 133 -9.62 -3.63 4.52
CA GLY A 133 -8.23 -3.35 4.17
C GLY A 133 -8.01 -3.47 2.66
N ARG A 134 -7.14 -2.62 2.12
CA ARG A 134 -6.77 -2.65 0.70
C ARG A 134 -5.30 -3.01 0.57
N ASP A 135 -5.02 -4.12 -0.12
CA ASP A 135 -3.66 -4.54 -0.42
C ASP A 135 -3.46 -4.48 -1.95
N ILE A 136 -2.24 -4.16 -2.40
CA ILE A 136 -1.81 -4.42 -3.77
C ILE A 136 -1.14 -5.79 -3.77
N SER A 137 -1.65 -6.71 -4.59
CA SER A 137 -1.09 -8.04 -4.76
C SER A 137 -0.28 -8.12 -6.04
N ILE A 138 0.99 -8.51 -5.91
CA ILE A 138 1.89 -8.81 -7.03
C ILE A 138 1.94 -10.33 -7.16
N TYR A 139 1.46 -10.84 -8.29
CA TYR A 139 1.46 -12.26 -8.62
C TYR A 139 2.72 -12.60 -9.40
N TYR A 140 3.45 -13.60 -8.94
CA TYR A 140 4.62 -14.13 -9.61
C TYR A 140 4.23 -15.27 -10.54
N LYS A 141 5.02 -15.50 -11.60
CA LYS A 141 4.84 -16.64 -12.52
C LYS A 141 4.93 -18.01 -11.84
N ASN A 142 5.58 -18.10 -10.67
CA ASN A 142 5.65 -19.33 -9.87
C ASN A 142 4.43 -19.56 -8.96
N GLY A 143 3.40 -18.69 -9.03
CA GLY A 143 2.18 -18.78 -8.22
C GLY A 143 2.28 -18.18 -6.82
N SER A 144 3.44 -17.67 -6.41
CA SER A 144 3.58 -16.94 -5.15
C SER A 144 2.98 -15.53 -5.27
N VAL A 145 2.62 -14.92 -4.14
CA VAL A 145 1.98 -13.59 -4.08
C VAL A 145 2.65 -12.73 -3.03
N TRP A 146 3.13 -11.56 -3.45
CA TRP A 146 3.58 -10.51 -2.52
C TRP A 146 2.48 -9.48 -2.31
N ARG A 147 2.23 -9.11 -1.06
CA ARG A 147 1.16 -8.17 -0.70
C ARG A 147 1.74 -6.91 -0.09
N ILE A 148 1.31 -5.77 -0.63
CA ILE A 148 1.70 -4.44 -0.18
C ILE A 148 0.46 -3.79 0.44
N PRO A 149 0.42 -3.60 1.77
CA PRO A 149 -0.73 -2.97 2.41
C PRO A 149 -0.79 -1.50 2.03
N VAL A 150 -1.96 -1.05 1.59
CA VAL A 150 -2.26 0.33 1.24
C VAL A 150 -3.24 0.86 2.27
N GLY A 151 -2.80 1.80 3.08
CA GLY A 151 -3.64 2.42 4.10
C GLY A 151 -4.85 3.08 3.49
N VAL A 152 -5.95 3.03 4.23
CA VAL A 152 -7.19 3.71 3.89
C VAL A 152 -7.21 4.97 4.75
N ASP A 153 -7.03 6.15 4.17
CA ASP A 153 -7.40 7.37 4.90
C ASP A 153 -8.89 7.26 5.26
N LEU A 154 -9.33 7.79 6.40
CA LEU A 154 -10.73 7.81 6.85
C LEU A 154 -11.76 8.32 5.80
N PHE A 155 -11.30 8.93 4.70
CA PHE A 155 -12.11 9.37 3.56
C PHE A 155 -11.80 8.68 2.22
N GLY A 156 -11.01 7.61 2.21
CA GLY A 156 -10.85 6.64 1.11
C GLY A 156 -10.26 7.16 -0.21
N LYS A 157 -9.79 8.41 -0.27
CA LYS A 157 -9.46 9.11 -1.53
C LYS A 157 -7.96 9.34 -1.79
N GLY A 158 -7.11 9.46 -0.76
CA GLY A 158 -5.69 9.82 -0.96
C GLY A 158 -4.89 8.72 -1.65
N ASN A 159 -4.94 7.50 -1.11
CA ASN A 159 -4.06 6.42 -1.56
C ASN A 159 -4.54 5.64 -2.79
N SER A 160 -5.79 5.76 -3.22
CA SER A 160 -6.30 4.99 -4.37
C SER A 160 -5.78 5.50 -5.71
N ALA A 161 -5.67 6.81 -5.93
CA ALA A 161 -5.11 7.33 -7.19
C ALA A 161 -3.61 6.99 -7.29
N PHE A 162 -2.89 7.09 -6.17
CA PHE A 162 -1.47 6.76 -6.09
C PHE A 162 -1.19 5.27 -6.30
N ALA A 163 -2.02 4.40 -5.71
CA ALA A 163 -1.97 2.96 -5.94
C ALA A 163 -2.30 2.58 -7.39
N GLU A 164 -3.27 3.23 -8.05
CA GLU A 164 -3.53 3.01 -9.49
C GLU A 164 -2.32 3.41 -10.33
N GLN A 165 -1.72 4.58 -10.06
CA GLN A 165 -0.56 5.05 -10.79
C GLN A 165 0.62 4.07 -10.66
N PHE A 166 0.86 3.55 -9.46
CA PHE A 166 1.85 2.50 -9.23
C PHE A 166 1.57 1.24 -10.05
N MET A 167 0.34 0.71 -9.98
CA MET A 167 -0.03 -0.49 -10.71
C MET A 167 0.09 -0.31 -12.23
N GLN A 168 -0.28 0.85 -12.76
CA GLN A 168 -0.13 1.16 -14.19
C GLN A 168 1.35 1.20 -14.61
N GLU A 169 2.21 1.81 -13.81
CA GLU A 169 3.66 1.86 -14.07
C GLU A 169 4.29 0.46 -14.06
N VAL A 170 3.94 -0.37 -13.07
CA VAL A 170 4.39 -1.77 -13.03
C VAL A 170 3.90 -2.52 -14.27
N ARG A 171 2.60 -2.45 -14.60
CA ARG A 171 2.03 -3.12 -15.79
C ARG A 171 2.67 -2.67 -17.10
N GLY A 172 3.10 -1.41 -17.18
CA GLY A 172 3.82 -0.88 -18.34
C GLY A 172 5.23 -1.47 -18.52
N ARG A 173 5.87 -1.90 -17.41
CA ARG A 173 7.23 -2.46 -17.40
C ARG A 173 7.27 -3.99 -17.42
N VAL A 174 6.17 -4.65 -17.06
CA VAL A 174 6.06 -6.11 -17.20
C VAL A 174 6.16 -6.47 -18.68
N PRO A 175 7.14 -7.30 -19.10
CA PRO A 175 7.24 -7.73 -20.48
C PRO A 175 5.98 -8.52 -20.83
N LYS A 176 5.16 -7.96 -21.73
CA LYS A 176 4.02 -8.67 -22.30
C LYS A 176 4.57 -9.81 -23.12
N GLY A 177 4.44 -11.03 -22.59
CA GLY A 177 4.77 -12.22 -23.36
C GLY A 177 3.99 -12.19 -24.66
N VAL A 178 4.72 -12.24 -25.78
CA VAL A 178 4.19 -12.72 -27.06
C VAL A 178 3.68 -14.12 -26.75
N ALA A 179 2.35 -14.27 -26.67
CA ALA A 179 1.70 -15.57 -26.64
C ALA A 179 1.87 -16.25 -28.01
#